data_AF-A0A1A8WXM9-F1
#
_entry.id   AF-A0A1A8WXM9-F1
#
_cell.length_a   1.000
_cell.length_b   1.000
_cell.length_c   1.000
_cell.angle_alpha   90.00
_cell.angle_beta   90.00
_cell.angle_gamma   90.00
#
_symmetry.space_group_name_H-M   'P 1'
#
loop_
_entity.id
_entity.type
_entity.pdbx_description
1 polymer ?
#
loop_
_entity_poly.entity_id
_entity_poly.type
_entity_poly.pdbx_seq_one_letter_code
_entity_poly.pdbx_strand_id
1 'polypeptide(L)'
;MRKTVVLVSIIVVMLIIATILLILHFVQNSGSSDLFPFSIGIYTYEVLNKYSHVHDPSIGKQVNVGPNILQKNGNIYPFTQGLLFIDDEHLIESSGLYAISFLRKFELNSGKTDMYYNMTSNYFAEGIALVIEPQTYKKCIFVLTYKEKAMLVYDFETLELYHTFEYELDGYGLTSNLDALHSIEDLKKGNFALYQRLWATSGDEYLYELEIPENFTNVKKLSIMSKVKITCAGFDIHHVNELEYHLHSKTIFANIFLTHLILELDITKGSCLKIINLSGLSEKCDNQEEGRKSRDSILNGIAIDSRNNREMLPNLLVTGKLWPNMFEIRLVKSSEKLVASSVLSEYFKTIGNKL
;
A
#
# COMPACT_ATOMS: atom_id res chain seq x y z
N MET A 1 -12.17 -5.14 -63.77
CA MET A 1 -10.77 -5.33 -63.35
C MET A 1 -9.99 -4.03 -63.17
N ARG A 2 -9.85 -3.14 -64.17
CA ARG A 2 -9.02 -1.92 -64.05
C ARG A 2 -9.37 -0.97 -62.88
N LYS A 3 -10.65 -0.72 -62.60
CA LYS A 3 -11.07 0.17 -61.49
C LYS A 3 -10.75 -0.39 -60.10
N THR A 4 -10.89 -1.71 -59.91
CA THR A 4 -10.58 -2.40 -58.64
C THR A 4 -9.09 -2.40 -58.34
N VAL A 5 -8.24 -2.61 -59.36
CA VAL A 5 -6.78 -2.55 -59.22
C VAL A 5 -6.30 -1.14 -58.87
N VAL A 6 -6.91 -0.10 -59.46
CA VAL A 6 -6.60 1.30 -59.12
C VAL A 6 -7.02 1.62 -57.67
N LEU A 7 -8.19 1.17 -57.23
CA LEU A 7 -8.66 1.41 -55.86
C LEU A 7 -7.77 0.71 -54.82
N VAL A 8 -7.40 -0.55 -55.06
CA VAL A 8 -6.49 -1.30 -54.17
C VAL A 8 -5.11 -0.64 -54.14
N SER A 9 -4.60 -0.17 -55.28
CA SER A 9 -3.32 0.53 -55.35
C SER A 9 -3.34 1.84 -54.56
N ILE A 10 -4.45 2.61 -54.64
CA ILE A 10 -4.62 3.84 -53.85
C ILE A 10 -4.67 3.52 -52.36
N ILE A 11 -5.41 2.49 -51.95
CA ILE A 11 -5.50 2.08 -50.54
C ILE A 11 -4.13 1.66 -50.00
N VAL A 12 -3.38 0.85 -50.75
CA VAL A 12 -2.03 0.42 -50.36
C VAL A 12 -1.07 1.61 -50.25
N VAL A 13 -1.12 2.55 -51.20
CA VAL A 13 -0.32 3.79 -51.15
C VAL A 13 -0.70 4.64 -49.93
N MET A 14 -1.99 4.78 -49.62
CA MET A 14 -2.44 5.53 -48.44
C MET A 14 -2.03 4.84 -47.13
N LEU A 15 -2.06 3.51 -47.06
CA LEU A 15 -1.55 2.74 -45.92
C LEU A 15 -0.05 2.91 -45.76
N ILE A 16 0.72 2.84 -46.85
CA ILE A 16 2.17 3.07 -46.83
C ILE A 16 2.47 4.50 -46.37
N ILE A 17 1.76 5.51 -46.90
CA ILE A 17 1.92 6.91 -46.48
C ILE A 17 1.56 7.07 -45.00
N ALA A 18 0.45 6.48 -44.52
CA ALA A 18 0.06 6.53 -43.11
C ALA A 18 1.10 5.87 -42.20
N THR A 19 1.66 4.74 -42.64
CA THR A 19 2.71 4.02 -41.90
C THR A 19 4.01 4.82 -41.88
N ILE A 20 4.40 5.42 -43.01
CA ILE A 20 5.57 6.31 -43.09
C ILE A 20 5.37 7.54 -42.22
N LEU A 21 4.19 8.18 -42.23
CA LEU A 21 3.89 9.33 -41.39
C LEU A 21 3.86 8.95 -39.90
N LEU A 22 3.39 7.76 -39.55
CA LEU A 22 3.43 7.24 -38.19
C LEU A 22 4.88 7.00 -37.75
N ILE A 23 5.70 6.35 -38.59
CA ILE A 23 7.13 6.16 -38.35
C ILE A 23 7.84 7.51 -38.25
N LEU A 24 7.53 8.48 -39.12
CA LEU A 24 8.13 9.81 -39.10
C LEU A 24 7.71 10.58 -37.84
N HIS A 25 6.46 10.44 -37.39
CA HIS A 25 5.99 10.99 -36.13
C HIS A 25 6.77 10.40 -34.94
N PHE A 26 6.97 9.08 -34.92
CA PHE A 26 7.79 8.43 -33.90
C PHE A 26 9.27 8.82 -34.01
N VAL A 27 9.83 8.96 -35.22
CA VAL A 27 11.25 9.31 -35.44
C VAL A 27 11.53 10.79 -35.15
N GLN A 28 10.65 11.71 -35.56
CA GLN A 28 10.78 13.13 -35.22
C GLN A 28 10.55 13.39 -33.72
N ASN A 29 9.74 12.54 -33.07
CA ASN A 29 9.60 12.53 -31.61
C ASN A 29 10.60 11.58 -30.90
N SER A 30 11.48 10.88 -31.63
CA SER A 30 12.48 9.94 -31.06
C SER A 30 13.76 10.63 -30.56
N GLY A 31 13.77 11.96 -30.52
CA GLY A 31 14.74 12.72 -29.73
C GLY A 31 14.54 12.57 -28.21
N SER A 32 13.46 11.91 -27.79
CA SER A 32 13.16 11.57 -26.39
C SER A 32 12.90 10.07 -26.25
N SER A 33 13.53 9.48 -25.24
CA SER A 33 13.56 8.06 -24.86
C SER A 33 12.23 7.49 -24.34
N ASP A 34 11.08 7.94 -24.85
CA ASP A 34 9.78 7.59 -24.28
C ASP A 34 9.03 6.62 -25.21
N LEU A 35 9.31 5.32 -25.06
CA LEU A 35 8.57 4.24 -25.70
C LEU A 35 7.24 3.88 -25.00
N PHE A 36 6.82 4.68 -24.01
CA PHE A 36 5.57 4.46 -23.27
C PHE A 36 4.65 5.68 -23.43
N PRO A 37 3.36 5.48 -23.76
CA PRO A 37 2.43 6.58 -24.02
C PRO A 37 2.10 7.45 -22.79
N PHE A 38 2.67 7.15 -21.63
CA PHE A 38 2.59 7.94 -20.40
C PHE A 38 3.96 8.00 -19.74
N SER A 39 4.44 9.20 -19.39
CA SER A 39 5.69 9.35 -18.65
C SER A 39 5.46 8.96 -17.18
N ILE A 40 6.13 7.89 -16.73
CA ILE A 40 6.14 7.50 -15.31
C ILE A 40 6.89 8.58 -14.54
N GLY A 41 6.26 9.15 -13.51
CA GLY A 41 6.89 10.15 -12.67
C GLY A 41 7.91 9.50 -11.74
N ILE A 42 9.16 9.97 -11.76
CA ILE A 42 10.20 9.48 -10.84
C ILE A 42 10.42 10.53 -9.76
N TYR A 43 10.34 10.09 -8.51
CA TYR A 43 10.43 10.93 -7.33
C TYR A 43 11.49 10.41 -6.37
N THR A 44 12.12 11.34 -5.68
CA THR A 44 12.86 11.13 -4.45
C THR A 44 12.09 11.83 -3.32
N TYR A 45 12.72 12.00 -2.16
CA TYR A 45 12.09 12.56 -0.98
C TYR A 45 12.95 13.62 -0.29
N GLU A 46 12.27 14.54 0.39
CA GLU A 46 12.82 15.37 1.46
C GLU A 46 12.17 14.94 2.78
N VAL A 47 12.97 14.72 3.83
CA VAL A 47 12.43 14.46 5.18
C VAL A 47 11.95 15.77 5.77
N LEU A 48 10.67 15.83 6.16
CA LEU A 48 10.07 16.97 6.85
C LEU A 48 10.19 16.81 8.35
N ASN A 49 9.75 15.65 8.85
CA ASN A 49 9.71 15.34 10.27
C ASN A 49 10.20 13.90 10.49
N LYS A 50 10.74 13.68 11.69
CA LYS A 50 11.18 12.36 12.16
C LYS A 50 10.55 12.12 13.53
N TYR A 51 9.85 10.99 13.66
CA TYR A 51 9.13 10.59 14.86
C TYR A 51 9.78 9.36 15.49
N SER A 52 9.55 9.14 16.78
CA SER A 52 9.95 7.89 17.43
C SER A 52 8.98 6.78 17.03
N HIS A 53 9.49 5.61 16.67
CA HIS A 53 8.69 4.42 16.33
C HIS A 53 8.88 3.32 17.39
N VAL A 54 8.81 3.71 18.65
CA VAL A 54 8.88 2.77 19.77
C VAL A 54 7.46 2.38 20.17
N HIS A 55 7.29 1.13 20.59
CA HIS A 55 6.13 0.75 21.37
C HIS A 55 6.58 0.50 22.81
N ASP A 56 6.01 1.23 23.76
CA ASP A 56 6.19 0.93 25.18
C ASP A 56 5.05 0.02 25.63
N PRO A 57 5.30 -1.29 25.84
CA PRO A 57 4.27 -2.21 26.31
C PRO A 57 3.76 -1.88 27.73
N SER A 58 4.38 -0.92 28.44
CA SER A 58 3.99 -0.47 29.78
C SER A 58 3.07 0.76 29.82
N ILE A 59 2.91 1.52 28.71
CA ILE A 59 2.24 2.84 28.73
C ILE A 59 0.76 2.82 28.26
N GLY A 60 0.27 1.74 27.67
CA GLY A 60 -1.16 1.57 27.41
C GLY A 60 -1.82 0.82 28.56
N LYS A 61 -3.06 1.17 28.96
CA LYS A 61 -3.91 0.15 29.60
C LYS A 61 -3.92 -1.04 28.64
N GLN A 62 -3.39 -2.19 29.05
CA GLN A 62 -3.57 -3.45 28.35
C GLN A 62 -5.06 -3.82 28.43
N VAL A 63 -5.87 -3.20 27.57
CA VAL A 63 -7.28 -3.54 27.44
C VAL A 63 -7.33 -4.64 26.40
N ASN A 64 -7.55 -5.88 26.86
CA ASN A 64 -7.53 -7.14 26.11
C ASN A 64 -6.13 -7.74 25.86
N VAL A 65 -5.60 -8.37 26.91
CA VAL A 65 -4.54 -9.38 26.78
C VAL A 65 -5.20 -10.67 26.29
N GLY A 66 -4.95 -11.07 25.04
CA GLY A 66 -5.27 -12.42 24.56
C GLY A 66 -4.59 -13.49 25.44
N PRO A 67 -5.16 -14.69 25.58
CA PRO A 67 -4.90 -15.54 26.75
C PRO A 67 -3.48 -16.09 26.94
N ASN A 68 -2.52 -15.92 26.03
CA ASN A 68 -1.20 -16.59 26.15
C ASN A 68 -0.07 -15.92 25.32
N ILE A 69 0.50 -14.80 25.75
CA ILE A 69 1.80 -14.35 25.21
C ILE A 69 2.74 -13.94 26.35
N LEU A 70 3.84 -14.69 26.46
CA LEU A 70 5.02 -14.34 27.25
C LEU A 70 5.68 -13.11 26.60
N GLN A 71 5.87 -12.02 27.36
CA GLN A 71 6.77 -10.94 26.95
C GLN A 71 8.17 -11.53 26.76
N LYS A 72 8.54 -11.84 25.53
CA LYS A 72 9.94 -12.16 25.22
C LYS A 72 10.68 -10.83 25.15
N ASN A 73 11.47 -10.56 26.19
CA ASN A 73 12.49 -9.50 26.20
C ASN A 73 13.10 -9.31 24.80
N GLY A 74 13.05 -8.10 24.22
CA GLY A 74 14.09 -7.69 23.28
C GLY A 74 13.76 -6.69 22.18
N ASN A 75 12.55 -6.61 21.63
CA ASN A 75 12.27 -5.71 20.51
C ASN A 75 11.32 -4.59 20.91
N ILE A 76 11.87 -3.39 21.05
CA ILE A 76 11.13 -2.14 21.27
C ILE A 76 10.52 -1.57 19.97
N TYR A 77 10.85 -2.15 18.81
CA TYR A 77 10.43 -1.67 17.49
C TYR A 77 9.42 -2.63 16.84
N PRO A 78 8.29 -2.12 16.30
CA PRO A 78 7.27 -2.92 15.65
C PRO A 78 7.76 -3.64 14.39
N PHE A 79 7.20 -4.80 14.07
CA PHE A 79 7.36 -5.44 12.76
C PHE A 79 6.20 -4.99 11.85
N THR A 80 6.21 -3.72 11.45
CA THR A 80 5.08 -3.06 10.77
C THR A 80 4.65 -3.78 9.51
N GLN A 81 3.37 -4.13 9.44
CA GLN A 81 2.75 -4.77 8.28
C GLN A 81 1.56 -4.00 7.72
N GLY A 82 1.00 -3.08 8.48
CA GLY A 82 0.03 -2.11 7.99
C GLY A 82 0.00 -0.87 8.88
N LEU A 83 -0.17 0.29 8.26
CA LEU A 83 -0.17 1.58 8.93
C LEU A 83 -1.21 2.49 8.29
N LEU A 84 -2.03 3.19 9.08
CA LEU A 84 -2.93 4.21 8.53
C LEU A 84 -3.24 5.29 9.56
N PHE A 85 -3.53 6.50 9.08
CA PHE A 85 -4.06 7.58 9.90
C PHE A 85 -5.55 7.35 10.20
N ILE A 86 -5.95 7.62 11.44
CA ILE A 86 -7.36 7.60 11.84
C ILE A 86 -7.94 8.99 12.08
N ASP A 87 -7.06 9.97 12.21
CA ASP A 87 -7.29 11.41 12.20
C ASP A 87 -5.96 12.08 11.78
N ASP A 88 -5.69 13.30 12.22
CA ASP A 88 -4.47 14.04 11.88
C ASP A 88 -3.32 13.92 12.89
N GLU A 89 -3.54 13.21 14.00
CA GLU A 89 -2.55 13.02 15.07
C GLU A 89 -2.35 11.54 15.41
N HIS A 90 -3.34 10.69 15.18
CA HIS A 90 -3.36 9.29 15.59
C HIS A 90 -3.32 8.33 14.41
N LEU A 91 -2.70 7.18 14.65
CA LEU A 91 -2.57 6.08 13.71
C LEU A 91 -3.08 4.77 14.30
N ILE A 92 -3.40 3.84 13.40
CA ILE A 92 -3.44 2.42 13.70
C ILE A 92 -2.22 1.76 13.06
N GLU A 93 -1.60 0.84 13.79
CA GLU A 93 -0.54 -0.02 13.27
C GLU A 93 -0.81 -1.49 13.57
N SER A 94 -0.64 -2.32 12.55
CA SER A 94 -0.54 -3.78 12.66
C SER A 94 0.92 -4.20 12.63
N SER A 95 1.32 -5.02 13.59
CA SER A 95 2.65 -5.62 13.66
C SER A 95 2.57 -7.14 13.51
N GLY A 96 3.38 -7.67 12.60
CA GLY A 96 3.50 -9.10 12.33
C GLY A 96 4.34 -9.86 13.36
N LEU A 97 4.64 -11.12 13.01
CA LEU A 97 5.36 -12.17 13.77
C LEU A 97 4.45 -13.04 14.66
N TYR A 98 4.47 -14.35 14.39
CA TYR A 98 3.76 -15.35 15.19
C TYR A 98 4.05 -15.20 16.68
N ALA A 99 3.02 -15.41 17.50
CA ALA A 99 3.06 -15.27 18.95
C ALA A 99 3.34 -13.88 19.50
N ILE A 100 3.64 -12.86 18.69
CA ILE A 100 3.84 -11.47 19.16
C ILE A 100 3.15 -10.43 18.28
N SER A 101 2.30 -10.86 17.35
CA SER A 101 1.49 -9.97 16.54
C SER A 101 0.54 -9.13 17.38
N PHE A 102 0.38 -7.86 17.01
CA PHE A 102 -0.47 -6.92 17.72
C PHE A 102 -1.10 -5.89 16.79
N LEU A 103 -2.17 -5.28 17.27
CA LEU A 103 -2.77 -4.07 16.74
C LEU A 103 -2.66 -2.97 17.79
N ARG A 104 -2.30 -1.76 17.40
CA ARG A 104 -2.28 -0.61 18.31
C ARG A 104 -2.85 0.65 17.69
N LYS A 105 -3.41 1.52 18.54
CA LYS A 105 -3.73 2.92 18.26
C LYS A 105 -2.78 3.81 19.04
N PHE A 106 -2.18 4.80 18.41
CA PHE A 106 -1.20 5.66 19.05
C PHE A 106 -1.17 7.06 18.45
N GLU A 107 -0.73 8.03 19.24
CA GLU A 107 -0.51 9.41 18.80
C GLU A 107 0.92 9.56 18.24
N LEU A 108 1.03 10.19 17.06
CA LEU A 108 2.25 10.24 16.25
C LEU A 108 3.40 10.99 16.93
N ASN A 109 3.13 12.17 17.50
CA ASN A 109 4.22 13.04 17.98
C ASN A 109 4.89 12.48 19.24
N SER A 110 4.09 11.93 20.16
CA SER A 110 4.58 11.35 21.42
C SER A 110 4.90 9.87 21.32
N GLY A 111 4.36 9.15 20.33
CA GLY A 111 4.42 7.69 20.24
C GLY A 111 3.58 6.97 21.30
N LYS A 112 2.79 7.71 22.09
CA LYS A 112 1.98 7.16 23.18
C LYS A 112 0.88 6.28 22.61
N THR A 113 0.83 5.04 23.08
CA THR A 113 -0.19 4.08 22.70
C THR A 113 -1.45 4.25 23.55
N ASP A 114 -2.58 4.52 22.89
CA ASP A 114 -3.89 4.68 23.53
C ASP A 114 -4.60 3.34 23.72
N MET A 115 -4.48 2.46 22.72
CA MET A 115 -5.06 1.12 22.74
C MET A 115 -4.09 0.11 22.14
N TYR A 116 -4.08 -1.10 22.69
CA TYR A 116 -3.17 -2.15 22.29
C TYR A 116 -3.84 -3.51 22.45
N TYR A 117 -3.81 -4.33 21.40
CA TYR A 117 -4.40 -5.66 21.38
C TYR A 117 -3.38 -6.69 20.91
N ASN A 118 -3.11 -7.69 21.76
CA ASN A 118 -2.29 -8.85 21.38
C ASN A 118 -3.14 -9.87 20.64
N MET A 119 -2.73 -10.20 19.43
CA MET A 119 -3.40 -11.21 18.63
C MET A 119 -3.11 -12.61 19.15
N THR A 120 -3.98 -13.57 18.85
CA THR A 120 -3.75 -14.96 19.25
C THR A 120 -2.50 -15.50 18.57
N SER A 121 -1.79 -16.40 19.25
CA SER A 121 -0.43 -16.81 18.88
C SER A 121 -0.30 -17.45 17.49
N ASN A 122 -1.41 -17.93 16.93
CA ASN A 122 -1.45 -18.65 15.67
C ASN A 122 -1.60 -17.73 14.46
N TYR A 123 -1.87 -16.44 14.67
CA TYR A 123 -1.97 -15.46 13.59
C TYR A 123 -0.68 -14.68 13.44
N PHE A 124 -0.29 -14.47 12.18
CA PHE A 124 0.67 -13.46 11.79
C PHE A 124 -0.12 -12.30 11.16
N ALA A 125 -0.16 -11.16 11.85
CA ALA A 125 -0.87 -9.97 11.38
C ALA A 125 -0.18 -9.35 10.15
N GLU A 126 -0.98 -8.93 9.19
CA GLU A 126 -0.52 -8.27 7.97
C GLU A 126 -1.21 -6.90 7.80
N GLY A 127 -1.45 -6.46 6.56
CA GLY A 127 -2.03 -5.16 6.22
C GLY A 127 -3.42 -4.91 6.83
N ILE A 128 -3.74 -3.63 7.01
CA ILE A 128 -4.97 -3.18 7.65
C ILE A 128 -5.73 -2.15 6.81
N ALA A 129 -7.05 -2.09 6.98
CA ALA A 129 -7.86 -1.05 6.40
C ALA A 129 -9.05 -0.74 7.31
N LEU A 130 -9.53 0.51 7.26
CA LEU A 130 -10.80 0.88 7.86
C LEU A 130 -11.95 0.54 6.91
N VAL A 131 -13.00 -0.06 7.44
CA VAL A 131 -14.19 -0.46 6.67
C VAL A 131 -15.44 -0.19 7.51
N ILE A 132 -16.52 0.23 6.88
CA ILE A 132 -17.83 0.40 7.52
C ILE A 132 -18.69 -0.81 7.22
N GLU A 133 -19.28 -1.46 8.22
CA GLU A 133 -20.31 -2.47 7.98
C GLU A 133 -21.57 -1.81 7.40
N PRO A 134 -21.98 -2.12 6.15
CA PRO A 134 -23.03 -1.35 5.48
C PRO A 134 -24.38 -1.37 6.19
N GLN A 135 -24.76 -2.49 6.80
CA GLN A 135 -26.05 -2.62 7.47
C GLN A 135 -26.14 -1.81 8.77
N THR A 136 -25.06 -1.76 9.56
CA THR A 136 -25.07 -1.18 10.91
C THR A 136 -24.36 0.17 10.98
N TYR A 137 -23.60 0.54 9.94
CA TYR A 137 -22.65 1.64 9.93
C TYR A 137 -21.57 1.55 11.01
N LYS A 138 -21.29 0.34 11.50
CA LYS A 138 -20.21 0.10 12.45
C LYS A 138 -18.86 0.28 11.77
N LYS A 139 -17.99 1.12 12.34
CA LYS A 139 -16.60 1.29 11.89
C LYS A 139 -15.76 0.12 12.41
N CYS A 140 -15.07 -0.55 11.51
CA CYS A 140 -14.29 -1.75 11.78
C CYS A 140 -12.87 -1.58 11.22
N ILE A 141 -11.94 -2.32 11.82
CA ILE A 141 -10.56 -2.48 11.34
C ILE A 141 -10.46 -3.88 10.76
N PHE A 142 -10.19 -3.98 9.47
CA PHE A 142 -9.91 -5.24 8.81
C PHE A 142 -8.40 -5.49 8.91
N VAL A 143 -8.01 -6.72 9.25
CA VAL A 143 -6.61 -7.13 9.40
C VAL A 143 -6.41 -8.43 8.64
N LEU A 144 -5.55 -8.40 7.62
CA LEU A 144 -5.13 -9.61 6.92
C LEU A 144 -4.25 -10.48 7.82
N THR A 145 -4.21 -11.78 7.50
CA THR A 145 -3.28 -12.73 8.10
C THR A 145 -2.39 -13.34 7.03
N TYR A 146 -1.15 -13.70 7.36
CA TYR A 146 -0.16 -14.09 6.36
C TYR A 146 -0.53 -15.40 5.64
N LYS A 147 -0.42 -16.55 6.30
CA LYS A 147 -0.73 -17.87 5.69
C LYS A 147 -2.01 -18.50 6.22
N GLU A 148 -2.64 -17.86 7.20
CA GLU A 148 -3.77 -18.44 7.93
C GLU A 148 -5.09 -18.36 7.16
N LYS A 149 -5.11 -17.70 5.98
CA LYS A 149 -6.28 -17.65 5.11
C LYS A 149 -7.50 -17.06 5.82
N ALA A 150 -7.25 -16.03 6.63
CA ALA A 150 -8.25 -15.34 7.43
C ALA A 150 -8.13 -13.81 7.29
N MET A 151 -9.28 -13.14 7.27
CA MET A 151 -9.40 -11.70 7.49
C MET A 151 -10.09 -11.49 8.83
N LEU A 152 -9.38 -10.90 9.78
CA LEU A 152 -9.91 -10.60 11.11
C LEU A 152 -10.57 -9.22 11.08
N VAL A 153 -11.71 -9.10 11.73
CA VAL A 153 -12.46 -7.84 11.81
C VAL A 153 -12.55 -7.43 13.27
N TYR A 154 -11.98 -6.28 13.59
CA TYR A 154 -12.01 -5.71 14.93
C TYR A 154 -12.96 -4.52 14.97
N ASP A 155 -13.67 -4.37 16.10
CA ASP A 155 -14.36 -3.13 16.41
C ASP A 155 -13.35 -1.97 16.50
N PHE A 156 -13.62 -0.86 15.81
CA PHE A 156 -12.71 0.27 15.81
C PHE A 156 -12.54 0.86 17.21
N GLU A 157 -13.61 1.05 17.98
CA GLU A 157 -13.57 1.73 19.27
C GLU A 157 -12.97 0.88 20.39
N THR A 158 -13.17 -0.44 20.36
CA THR A 158 -12.78 -1.35 21.46
C THR A 158 -11.60 -2.26 21.14
N LEU A 159 -11.22 -2.40 19.86
CA LEU A 159 -10.30 -3.43 19.36
C LEU A 159 -10.72 -4.87 19.73
N GLU A 160 -11.99 -5.10 20.04
CA GLU A 160 -12.52 -6.44 20.25
C GLU A 160 -12.73 -7.13 18.89
N LEU A 161 -12.38 -8.42 18.81
CA LEU A 161 -12.62 -9.21 17.61
C LEU A 161 -14.12 -9.32 17.38
N TYR A 162 -14.61 -8.68 16.33
CA TYR A 162 -16.01 -8.64 15.93
C TYR A 162 -16.37 -9.85 15.06
N HIS A 163 -15.50 -10.21 14.11
CA HIS A 163 -15.73 -11.31 13.19
C HIS A 163 -14.43 -11.86 12.61
N THR A 164 -14.50 -13.02 11.98
CA THR A 164 -13.41 -13.58 11.17
C THR A 164 -13.98 -14.13 9.88
N PHE A 165 -13.53 -13.59 8.76
CA PHE A 165 -13.83 -14.15 7.46
C PHE A 165 -12.76 -15.15 7.03
N GLU A 166 -13.19 -16.21 6.37
CA GLU A 166 -12.32 -17.03 5.52
C GLU A 166 -11.87 -16.20 4.29
N TYR A 167 -10.60 -16.27 3.97
CA TYR A 167 -9.96 -15.51 2.90
C TYR A 167 -8.98 -16.40 2.13
N GLU A 168 -8.99 -16.37 0.80
CA GLU A 168 -8.27 -17.39 0.02
C GLU A 168 -6.83 -17.04 -0.36
N LEU A 169 -6.43 -15.76 -0.25
CA LEU A 169 -5.08 -15.32 -0.57
C LEU A 169 -4.17 -15.30 0.66
N ASP A 170 -2.86 -15.26 0.43
CA ASP A 170 -1.93 -14.92 1.50
C ASP A 170 -2.05 -13.42 1.78
N GLY A 171 -2.00 -13.00 3.04
CA GLY A 171 -2.11 -11.59 3.40
C GLY A 171 -0.80 -10.83 3.22
N TYR A 172 -0.84 -9.71 2.51
CA TYR A 172 0.23 -8.70 2.44
C TYR A 172 -0.40 -7.34 2.80
N GLY A 173 -0.46 -6.39 1.86
CA GLY A 173 -1.09 -5.09 2.09
C GLY A 173 -2.60 -5.11 1.94
N LEU A 174 -3.26 -4.17 2.63
CA LEU A 174 -4.69 -3.92 2.58
C LEU A 174 -4.90 -2.40 2.62
N THR A 175 -5.84 -1.87 1.84
CA THR A 175 -6.26 -0.45 1.94
C THR A 175 -7.70 -0.29 1.45
N SER A 176 -8.38 0.78 1.84
CA SER A 176 -9.74 1.09 1.41
C SER A 176 -9.86 2.54 0.97
N ASN A 177 -10.94 2.90 0.31
CA ASN A 177 -11.24 4.29 -0.04
C ASN A 177 -11.95 5.07 1.07
N LEU A 178 -12.02 4.53 2.30
CA LEU A 178 -12.66 5.23 3.40
C LEU A 178 -11.76 6.36 3.90
N ASP A 179 -12.26 7.59 3.81
CA ASP A 179 -11.64 8.73 4.47
C ASP A 179 -11.91 8.67 5.97
N ALA A 180 -10.85 8.65 6.78
CA ALA A 180 -10.96 8.53 8.22
C ALA A 180 -11.67 9.73 8.89
N LEU A 181 -11.67 10.90 8.25
CA LEU A 181 -12.31 12.14 8.76
C LEU A 181 -13.81 12.20 8.50
N HIS A 182 -14.38 11.30 7.68
CA HIS A 182 -15.82 11.30 7.43
C HIS A 182 -16.60 10.88 8.68
N SER A 183 -17.54 11.72 9.10
CA SER A 183 -18.50 11.37 10.16
C SER A 183 -19.45 10.26 9.68
N ILE A 184 -19.97 9.46 10.62
CA ILE A 184 -20.97 8.43 10.30
C ILE A 184 -22.21 9.05 9.63
N GLU A 185 -22.60 10.25 10.03
CA GLU A 185 -23.71 11.01 9.45
C GLU A 185 -23.46 11.33 7.96
N ASP A 186 -22.24 11.72 7.59
CA ASP A 186 -21.89 12.04 6.20
C ASP A 186 -21.82 10.77 5.35
N LEU A 187 -21.29 9.68 5.90
CA LEU A 187 -21.26 8.37 5.25
C LEU A 187 -22.68 7.86 4.96
N LYS A 188 -23.64 8.08 5.88
CA LYS A 188 -25.06 7.75 5.70
C LYS A 188 -25.71 8.57 4.59
N LYS A 189 -25.50 9.89 4.56
CA LYS A 189 -26.08 10.76 3.52
C LYS A 189 -25.62 10.37 2.11
N GLY A 190 -24.36 9.96 1.97
CA GLY A 190 -23.79 9.54 0.69
C GLY A 190 -24.05 8.08 0.32
N ASN A 191 -24.69 7.30 1.20
CA ASN A 191 -24.73 5.83 1.11
C ASN A 191 -23.34 5.22 0.89
N PHE A 192 -22.29 5.85 1.44
CA PHE A 192 -20.90 5.50 1.13
C PHE A 192 -20.62 4.04 1.45
N ALA A 193 -21.18 3.51 2.53
CA ALA A 193 -20.92 2.15 2.96
C ALA A 193 -21.29 1.09 1.89
N LEU A 194 -22.26 1.37 1.01
CA LEU A 194 -22.63 0.47 -0.09
C LEU A 194 -21.68 0.53 -1.30
N TYR A 195 -20.85 1.58 -1.39
CA TYR A 195 -19.96 1.83 -2.53
C TYR A 195 -18.48 1.97 -2.12
N GLN A 196 -18.18 1.72 -0.86
CA GLN A 196 -16.82 1.67 -0.37
C GLN A 196 -16.10 0.48 -1.03
N ARG A 197 -14.79 0.58 -1.17
CA ARG A 197 -13.97 -0.39 -1.91
C ARG A 197 -12.75 -0.75 -1.06
N LEU A 198 -12.33 -2.01 -1.18
CA LEU A 198 -11.23 -2.60 -0.42
C LEU A 198 -10.30 -3.30 -1.41
N TRP A 199 -9.00 -3.04 -1.27
CA TRP A 199 -7.97 -3.65 -2.10
C TRP A 199 -6.92 -4.35 -1.26
N ALA A 200 -6.42 -5.47 -1.77
CA ALA A 200 -5.41 -6.28 -1.13
C ALA A 200 -4.31 -6.73 -2.11
N THR A 201 -3.14 -7.01 -1.57
CA THR A 201 -2.04 -7.72 -2.27
C THR A 201 -1.78 -9.06 -1.59
N SER A 202 -1.16 -10.00 -2.33
CA SER A 202 -0.82 -11.32 -1.81
C SER A 202 0.63 -11.74 -2.05
N GLY A 203 1.47 -10.79 -2.47
CA GLY A 203 2.87 -11.00 -2.83
C GLY A 203 3.12 -11.51 -4.25
N ASP A 204 2.07 -11.91 -4.97
CA ASP A 204 2.06 -12.12 -6.41
C ASP A 204 1.96 -10.77 -7.18
N GLU A 205 1.77 -10.83 -8.50
CA GLU A 205 1.73 -9.64 -9.37
C GLU A 205 0.34 -8.99 -9.50
N TYR A 206 -0.58 -9.23 -8.57
CA TYR A 206 -1.96 -8.76 -8.68
C TYR A 206 -2.37 -7.83 -7.55
N LEU A 207 -3.09 -6.77 -7.90
CA LEU A 207 -3.91 -6.00 -6.98
C LEU A 207 -5.33 -6.58 -7.03
N TYR A 208 -5.83 -7.04 -5.89
CA TYR A 208 -7.13 -7.65 -5.76
C TYR A 208 -8.14 -6.65 -5.20
N GLU A 209 -9.33 -6.59 -5.78
CA GLU A 209 -10.47 -5.91 -5.17
C GLU A 209 -11.35 -6.95 -4.47
N LEU A 210 -11.64 -6.71 -3.19
CA LEU A 210 -12.38 -7.62 -2.34
C LEU A 210 -13.83 -7.13 -2.14
N GLU A 211 -14.75 -8.08 -2.05
CA GLU A 211 -16.14 -7.81 -1.71
C GLU A 211 -16.26 -7.37 -0.26
N ILE A 212 -17.12 -6.39 0.02
CA ILE A 212 -17.48 -5.95 1.37
C ILE A 212 -18.95 -6.32 1.58
N PRO A 213 -19.25 -7.36 2.37
CA PRO A 213 -20.63 -7.81 2.54
C PRO A 213 -21.46 -6.80 3.34
N GLU A 214 -22.76 -6.71 3.08
CA GLU A 214 -23.65 -5.77 3.78
C GLU A 214 -23.74 -6.06 5.29
N ASN A 215 -23.70 -7.33 5.67
CA ASN A 215 -23.65 -7.81 7.05
C ASN A 215 -22.46 -8.75 7.21
N PHE A 216 -21.55 -8.42 8.12
CA PHE A 216 -20.32 -9.19 8.29
C PHE A 216 -20.60 -10.53 8.96
N THR A 217 -21.44 -10.55 9.99
CA THR A 217 -21.74 -11.76 10.78
C THR A 217 -22.50 -12.86 10.02
N ASN A 218 -23.19 -12.52 8.93
CA ASN A 218 -23.93 -13.48 8.09
C ASN A 218 -23.07 -14.10 6.97
N VAL A 219 -21.87 -13.59 6.75
CA VAL A 219 -20.98 -14.04 5.67
C VAL A 219 -19.74 -14.69 6.27
N LYS A 220 -19.46 -15.92 5.85
CA LYS A 220 -18.30 -16.67 6.34
C LYS A 220 -17.03 -16.42 5.54
N LYS A 221 -17.13 -16.30 4.22
CA LYS A 221 -16.00 -16.20 3.29
C LYS A 221 -16.10 -14.91 2.49
N LEU A 222 -14.99 -14.17 2.37
CA LEU A 222 -14.89 -13.03 1.47
C LEU A 222 -14.60 -13.49 0.04
N SER A 223 -15.27 -12.86 -0.91
CA SER A 223 -15.06 -13.09 -2.34
C SER A 223 -14.08 -12.07 -2.92
N ILE A 224 -13.30 -12.49 -3.92
CA ILE A 224 -12.56 -11.58 -4.79
C ILE A 224 -13.53 -11.08 -5.88
N MET A 225 -13.71 -9.78 -5.98
CA MET A 225 -14.57 -9.17 -7.01
C MET A 225 -13.84 -9.06 -8.34
N SER A 226 -12.60 -8.60 -8.30
CA SER A 226 -11.78 -8.42 -9.49
C SER A 226 -10.30 -8.47 -9.12
N LYS A 227 -9.44 -8.58 -10.12
CA LYS A 227 -8.01 -8.38 -9.97
C LYS A 227 -7.42 -7.73 -11.20
N VAL A 228 -6.39 -6.92 -11.00
CA VAL A 228 -5.63 -6.29 -12.07
C VAL A 228 -4.15 -6.60 -11.88
N LYS A 229 -3.46 -6.89 -12.99
CA LYS A 229 -2.03 -7.17 -12.94
C LYS A 229 -1.25 -5.88 -12.75
N ILE A 230 -0.32 -5.87 -11.80
CA ILE A 230 0.51 -4.73 -11.47
C ILE A 230 1.70 -4.70 -12.43
N THR A 231 1.86 -3.58 -13.13
CA THR A 231 2.94 -3.40 -14.11
C THR A 231 3.64 -2.07 -13.92
N CYS A 232 4.95 -2.02 -14.15
CA CYS A 232 5.71 -0.78 -14.14
C CYS A 232 6.75 -0.79 -15.27
N ALA A 233 6.75 0.26 -16.09
CA ALA A 233 7.64 0.39 -17.25
C ALA A 233 7.64 -0.84 -18.18
N GLY A 234 6.49 -1.51 -18.32
CA GLY A 234 6.31 -2.70 -19.15
C GLY A 234 6.66 -4.03 -18.49
N PHE A 235 7.07 -4.04 -17.22
CA PHE A 235 7.39 -5.24 -16.46
C PHE A 235 6.31 -5.59 -15.46
N ASP A 236 6.12 -6.89 -15.22
CA ASP A 236 5.28 -7.41 -14.15
C ASP A 236 5.97 -7.17 -12.80
N ILE A 237 5.21 -6.64 -11.84
CA ILE A 237 5.72 -6.31 -10.51
C ILE A 237 5.12 -7.26 -9.47
N HIS A 238 5.99 -8.10 -8.90
CA HIS A 238 5.68 -9.00 -7.80
C HIS A 238 6.05 -8.37 -6.46
N HIS A 239 5.71 -9.06 -5.36
CA HIS A 239 6.10 -8.67 -4.01
C HIS A 239 5.64 -7.27 -3.59
N VAL A 240 4.54 -6.82 -4.18
CA VAL A 240 3.82 -5.64 -3.73
C VAL A 240 3.28 -5.95 -2.34
N ASN A 241 3.64 -5.10 -1.38
CA ASN A 241 3.35 -5.33 0.04
C ASN A 241 2.32 -4.31 0.53
N GLU A 242 2.66 -3.54 1.57
CA GLU A 242 1.76 -2.59 2.21
C GLU A 242 1.24 -1.51 1.24
N LEU A 243 -0.01 -1.09 1.45
CA LEU A 243 -0.80 -0.27 0.55
C LEU A 243 -1.39 0.94 1.28
N GLU A 244 -1.50 2.07 0.59
CA GLU A 244 -2.21 3.24 1.09
C GLU A 244 -2.98 3.95 -0.04
N TYR A 245 -4.26 4.24 0.20
CA TYR A 245 -5.15 4.83 -0.80
C TYR A 245 -5.01 6.36 -0.84
N HIS A 246 -4.82 6.89 -2.05
CA HIS A 246 -4.72 8.32 -2.31
C HIS A 246 -6.06 8.88 -2.81
N LEU A 247 -6.76 9.63 -1.97
CA LEU A 247 -8.11 10.16 -2.19
C LEU A 247 -8.20 11.12 -3.38
N HIS A 248 -7.22 12.02 -3.55
CA HIS A 248 -7.25 13.01 -4.63
C HIS A 248 -7.24 12.35 -6.02
N SER A 249 -6.25 11.50 -6.30
CA SER A 249 -6.09 10.87 -7.61
C SER A 249 -6.80 9.53 -7.76
N LYS A 250 -7.33 8.96 -6.67
CA LYS A 250 -7.97 7.63 -6.65
C LYS A 250 -7.01 6.53 -7.11
N THR A 251 -5.81 6.58 -6.56
CA THR A 251 -4.67 5.69 -6.83
C THR A 251 -4.23 5.03 -5.52
N ILE A 252 -3.32 4.06 -5.60
CA ILE A 252 -2.79 3.38 -4.42
C ILE A 252 -1.27 3.51 -4.41
N PHE A 253 -0.71 4.00 -3.30
CA PHE A 253 0.71 3.84 -3.01
C PHE A 253 0.97 2.43 -2.49
N ALA A 254 2.09 1.83 -2.90
CA ALA A 254 2.41 0.47 -2.55
C ALA A 254 3.91 0.28 -2.31
N ASN A 255 4.28 -0.30 -1.17
CA ASN A 255 5.64 -0.75 -0.94
C ASN A 255 5.99 -1.94 -1.84
N ILE A 256 7.24 -2.02 -2.29
CA ILE A 256 7.78 -3.21 -2.96
C ILE A 256 8.76 -3.91 -2.00
N PHE A 257 8.38 -5.08 -1.51
CA PHE A 257 9.11 -5.82 -0.47
C PHE A 257 10.58 -6.07 -0.87
N LEU A 258 11.48 -5.93 0.11
CA LEU A 258 12.95 -6.01 -0.05
C LEU A 258 13.59 -4.91 -0.91
N THR A 259 12.85 -3.85 -1.23
CA THR A 259 13.40 -2.68 -1.93
C THR A 259 13.16 -1.39 -1.13
N HIS A 260 13.80 -0.31 -1.55
CA HIS A 260 13.53 1.05 -1.09
C HIS A 260 12.47 1.77 -1.94
N LEU A 261 11.68 1.04 -2.74
CA LEU A 261 10.73 1.64 -3.68
C LEU A 261 9.31 1.64 -3.14
N ILE A 262 8.61 2.74 -3.44
CA ILE A 262 7.16 2.83 -3.40
C ILE A 262 6.67 3.11 -4.83
N LEU A 263 5.61 2.43 -5.26
CA LEU A 263 4.92 2.73 -6.50
C LEU A 263 3.59 3.43 -6.21
N GLU A 264 3.18 4.36 -7.05
CA GLU A 264 1.78 4.80 -7.10
C GLU A 264 1.10 4.12 -8.30
N LEU A 265 0.01 3.41 -8.06
CA LEU A 265 -0.66 2.53 -9.01
C LEU A 265 -2.00 3.09 -9.48
N ASP A 266 -2.26 3.01 -10.79
CA ASP A 266 -3.62 3.12 -11.35
C ASP A 266 -4.41 1.87 -10.97
N ILE A 267 -5.45 2.03 -10.16
CA ILE A 267 -6.25 0.91 -9.63
C ILE A 267 -7.02 0.16 -10.73
N THR A 268 -7.35 0.84 -11.84
CA THR A 268 -8.14 0.25 -12.93
C THR A 268 -7.26 -0.54 -13.89
N LYS A 269 -6.04 -0.04 -14.15
CA LYS A 269 -5.11 -0.63 -15.14
C LYS A 269 -4.00 -1.45 -14.51
N GLY A 270 -3.72 -1.27 -13.22
CA GLY A 270 -2.58 -1.84 -12.51
C GLY A 270 -1.23 -1.22 -12.92
N SER A 271 -1.21 -0.26 -13.85
CA SER A 271 0.00 0.39 -14.31
C SER A 271 0.51 1.40 -13.26
N CYS A 272 1.80 1.36 -13.00
CA CYS A 272 2.50 2.33 -12.17
C CYS A 272 2.52 3.72 -12.84
N LEU A 273 2.12 4.72 -12.07
CA LEU A 273 2.09 6.14 -12.43
C LEU A 273 3.33 6.86 -11.91
N LYS A 274 3.79 6.50 -10.70
CA LYS A 274 4.98 7.09 -10.07
C LYS A 274 5.87 6.02 -9.43
N ILE A 275 7.18 6.19 -9.54
CA ILE A 275 8.19 5.45 -8.78
C ILE A 275 8.82 6.42 -7.79
N ILE A 276 8.72 6.11 -6.50
CA ILE A 276 9.31 6.88 -5.41
C ILE A 276 10.48 6.07 -4.85
N ASN A 277 11.69 6.61 -4.95
CA ASN A 277 12.90 5.97 -4.43
C ASN A 277 13.27 6.54 -3.05
N LEU A 278 13.20 5.70 -2.02
CA LEU A 278 13.53 6.03 -0.63
C LEU A 278 14.91 5.54 -0.18
N SER A 279 15.81 5.26 -1.13
CA SER A 279 17.19 4.89 -0.82
C SER A 279 17.84 5.89 0.15
N GLY A 280 18.60 5.40 1.13
CA GLY A 280 19.24 6.24 2.14
C GLY A 280 18.34 6.65 3.32
N LEU A 281 17.04 6.33 3.30
CA LEU A 281 16.12 6.77 4.36
C LEU A 281 16.37 6.00 5.65
N SER A 282 16.62 4.68 5.54
CA SER A 282 16.86 3.81 6.69
C SER A 282 18.10 4.21 7.49
N GLU A 283 19.10 4.80 6.83
CA GLU A 283 20.34 5.27 7.41
C GLU A 283 20.16 6.55 8.25
N LYS A 284 18.98 7.19 8.17
CA LYS A 284 18.61 8.36 8.98
C LYS A 284 17.94 7.97 10.30
N CYS A 285 17.72 6.68 10.53
CA CYS A 285 17.20 6.13 11.78
C CYS A 285 18.20 6.31 12.92
N ASP A 286 17.70 6.68 14.10
CA ASP A 286 18.46 6.74 15.34
C ASP A 286 18.85 5.34 15.82
N ASN A 287 19.93 5.21 16.57
CA ASN A 287 20.34 3.94 17.21
C ASN A 287 20.43 2.73 16.24
N GLN A 288 20.67 2.97 14.94
CA GLN A 288 21.24 1.93 14.06
C GLN A 288 22.68 1.64 14.52
N GLU A 289 22.85 0.97 15.66
CA GLU A 289 24.15 0.40 15.99
C GLU A 289 24.52 -0.60 14.88
N GLU A 290 25.76 -0.48 14.39
CA GLU A 290 26.37 -1.14 13.23
C GLU A 290 26.26 -2.69 13.23
N GLY A 291 25.68 -3.31 14.26
CA GLY A 291 25.52 -4.76 14.44
C GLY A 291 24.09 -5.32 14.32
N ARG A 292 23.05 -4.51 14.08
CA ARG A 292 21.65 -5.01 13.92
C ARG A 292 20.99 -4.55 12.61
N LYS A 293 21.72 -4.59 11.51
CA LYS A 293 21.10 -4.69 10.17
C LYS A 293 20.44 -6.07 10.06
N SER A 294 19.34 -6.29 10.78
CA SER A 294 18.49 -7.45 10.56
C SER A 294 18.11 -7.45 9.10
N ARG A 295 18.23 -8.60 8.42
CA ARG A 295 17.74 -8.73 7.04
C ARG A 295 16.25 -8.41 6.92
N ASP A 296 15.55 -8.47 8.05
CA ASP A 296 14.13 -8.18 8.15
C ASP A 296 13.85 -6.69 8.41
N SER A 297 14.88 -5.86 8.60
CA SER A 297 14.74 -4.41 8.81
C SER A 297 14.61 -3.67 7.48
N ILE A 298 13.41 -3.70 6.90
CA ILE A 298 13.13 -3.22 5.55
C ILE A 298 12.01 -2.18 5.55
N LEU A 299 11.97 -1.33 4.52
CA LEU A 299 10.90 -0.38 4.27
C LEU A 299 9.55 -1.12 4.19
N ASN A 300 8.58 -0.69 5.01
CA ASN A 300 7.20 -1.17 4.98
C ASN A 300 6.32 -0.30 5.88
N GLY A 301 5.13 0.07 5.41
CA GLY A 301 4.21 0.96 6.11
C GLY A 301 4.21 2.34 5.47
N ILE A 302 3.05 2.71 4.92
CA ILE A 302 2.78 3.99 4.25
C ILE A 302 1.47 4.50 4.82
N ALA A 303 1.44 5.75 5.25
CA ALA A 303 0.20 6.40 5.63
C ALA A 303 0.17 7.81 5.08
N ILE A 304 -1.02 8.31 4.72
CA ILE A 304 -1.22 9.70 4.32
C ILE A 304 -2.13 10.38 5.34
N ASP A 305 -1.66 11.48 5.94
CA ASP A 305 -2.50 12.31 6.81
C ASP A 305 -3.79 12.68 6.05
N SER A 306 -4.95 12.50 6.68
CA SER A 306 -6.23 12.62 5.99
C SER A 306 -6.47 14.02 5.38
N ARG A 307 -5.92 15.09 5.96
CA ARG A 307 -5.98 16.44 5.40
C ARG A 307 -5.10 16.54 4.16
N ASN A 308 -3.92 15.93 4.20
CA ASN A 308 -2.94 15.91 3.12
C ASN A 308 -3.34 14.98 1.96
N ASN A 309 -4.16 13.96 2.21
CA ASN A 309 -4.63 12.98 1.23
C ASN A 309 -5.50 13.59 0.09
N ARG A 310 -5.86 14.86 0.20
CA ARG A 310 -6.59 15.64 -0.81
C ARG A 310 -5.68 16.43 -1.74
N GLU A 311 -4.38 16.47 -1.48
CA GLU A 311 -3.41 17.16 -2.32
C GLU A 311 -3.03 16.32 -3.54
N MET A 312 -2.70 16.97 -4.65
CA MET A 312 -2.30 16.27 -5.89
C MET A 312 -1.02 15.42 -5.71
N LEU A 313 -0.13 15.86 -4.82
CA LEU A 313 1.08 15.15 -4.45
C LEU A 313 1.22 15.20 -2.92
N PRO A 314 0.75 14.16 -2.20
CA PRO A 314 0.74 14.17 -0.76
C PRO A 314 2.14 13.95 -0.19
N ASN A 315 2.35 14.45 1.03
CA ASN A 315 3.39 13.95 1.91
C ASN A 315 3.00 12.55 2.37
N LEU A 316 4.00 11.68 2.51
CA LEU A 316 3.80 10.33 3.02
C LEU A 316 4.41 10.26 4.42
N LEU A 317 3.73 9.61 5.36
CA LEU A 317 4.38 9.04 6.54
C LEU A 317 4.84 7.64 6.19
N VAL A 318 6.14 7.37 6.35
CA VAL A 318 6.73 6.06 6.02
C VAL A 318 7.56 5.53 7.18
N THR A 319 7.58 4.21 7.34
CA THR A 319 8.43 3.52 8.32
C THR A 319 8.94 2.20 7.73
N GLY A 320 9.44 1.32 8.59
CA GLY A 320 9.80 -0.03 8.23
C GLY A 320 9.64 -1.02 9.35
N LYS A 321 9.83 -2.28 8.99
CA LYS A 321 9.88 -3.38 9.93
C LYS A 321 11.09 -3.18 10.83
N LEU A 322 10.88 -3.17 12.14
CA LEU A 322 11.88 -2.95 13.18
C LEU A 322 12.59 -1.58 13.10
N TRP A 323 12.01 -0.62 12.38
CA TRP A 323 12.60 0.71 12.31
C TRP A 323 12.37 1.46 13.65
N PRO A 324 13.36 2.22 14.11
CA PRO A 324 13.23 3.02 15.33
C PRO A 324 12.53 4.36 15.12
N ASN A 325 12.30 4.74 13.87
CA ASN A 325 11.72 6.02 13.50
C ASN A 325 10.71 5.88 12.36
N MET A 326 9.72 6.78 12.38
CA MET A 326 8.84 7.06 11.25
C MET A 326 9.24 8.42 10.65
N PHE A 327 9.02 8.61 9.37
CA PHE A 327 9.41 9.82 8.66
C PHE A 327 8.23 10.39 7.89
N GLU A 328 7.89 11.65 8.13
CA GLU A 328 7.08 12.40 7.18
C GLU A 328 7.99 12.89 6.06
N ILE A 329 7.65 12.53 4.83
CA ILE A 329 8.43 12.84 3.64
C ILE A 329 7.61 13.64 2.63
N ARG A 330 8.25 14.64 2.02
CA ARG A 330 7.72 15.33 0.85
C ARG A 330 8.28 14.68 -0.40
N LEU A 331 7.42 14.39 -1.37
CA LEU A 331 7.84 13.85 -2.66
C LEU A 331 8.44 14.95 -3.54
N VAL A 332 9.67 14.74 -4.01
CA VAL A 332 10.39 15.68 -4.89
C VAL A 332 10.63 15.00 -6.22
N LYS A 333 10.11 15.58 -7.30
CA LYS A 333 10.30 15.04 -8.65
C LYS A 333 11.79 15.06 -9.00
N SER A 334 12.34 13.93 -9.43
CA SER A 334 13.75 13.86 -9.82
C SER A 334 14.00 14.70 -11.07
N SER A 335 15.04 15.53 -11.03
CA SER A 335 15.51 16.35 -12.16
C SER A 335 16.48 15.58 -13.06
N GLU A 336 17.01 14.45 -12.57
CA GLU A 336 17.85 13.56 -13.36
C GLU A 336 16.99 12.84 -14.40
N LYS A 337 17.53 12.63 -15.61
CA LYS A 337 16.95 11.70 -16.60
C LYS A 337 17.14 10.26 -16.12
N LEU A 338 16.59 9.94 -14.95
CA LEU A 338 16.47 8.57 -14.50
C LEU A 338 15.49 7.89 -15.45
N VAL A 339 15.94 6.80 -16.06
CA VAL A 339 15.05 5.94 -16.84
C VAL A 339 14.39 5.03 -15.83
N ALA A 340 13.07 4.82 -15.91
CA ALA A 340 12.36 3.95 -14.95
C ALA A 340 13.04 2.57 -14.79
N SER A 341 13.66 2.05 -15.85
CA SER A 341 14.44 0.80 -15.82
C SER A 341 15.69 0.85 -14.94
N SER A 342 16.34 2.00 -14.77
CA SER A 342 17.50 2.12 -13.86
C SER A 342 17.07 2.11 -12.40
N VAL A 343 15.95 2.75 -12.07
CA VAL A 343 15.39 2.73 -10.70
C VAL A 343 14.86 1.34 -10.35
N LEU A 344 14.21 0.66 -11.30
CA LEU A 344 13.76 -0.73 -11.12
C LEU A 344 14.91 -1.76 -11.06
N SER A 345 16.16 -1.37 -11.31
CA SER A 345 17.31 -2.29 -11.22
C SER A 345 17.47 -2.90 -9.83
N GLU A 346 17.07 -2.19 -8.78
CA GLU A 346 17.03 -2.72 -7.42
C GLU A 346 16.01 -3.87 -7.31
N TYR A 347 14.79 -3.66 -7.81
CA TYR A 347 13.76 -4.70 -7.87
C TYR A 347 14.22 -5.92 -8.69
N PHE A 348 14.85 -5.73 -9.84
CA PHE A 348 15.34 -6.89 -10.63
C PHE A 348 16.42 -7.71 -9.91
N LYS A 349 17.21 -7.08 -9.02
CA LYS A 349 18.16 -7.79 -8.17
C LYS A 349 17.45 -8.62 -7.11
N THR A 350 16.32 -8.16 -6.56
CA THR A 350 15.61 -8.89 -5.48
C THR A 350 14.91 -10.15 -6.00
N ILE A 351 14.32 -10.10 -7.20
CA ILE A 351 13.69 -11.28 -7.83
C ILE A 351 14.68 -12.20 -8.55
N GLY A 352 15.96 -11.82 -8.60
CA GLY A 352 17.08 -12.59 -9.13
C GLY A 352 17.00 -12.85 -10.64
N ASN A 353 17.40 -11.88 -11.48
CA ASN A 353 17.67 -12.02 -12.93
C ASN A 353 16.75 -13.00 -13.71
N LYS A 354 15.46 -13.08 -13.36
CA LYS A 354 14.44 -13.72 -14.19
C LYS A 354 13.75 -12.62 -14.98
N LEU A 355 14.46 -12.14 -16.00
CA LEU A 355 13.88 -11.45 -17.15
C LEU A 355 13.51 -12.49 -18.20
#